data_AF-A0A2P4NK34-F1
#
_entry.id   AF-A0A2P4NK34-F1
#
_cell.length_a   1.000
_cell.length_b   1.000
_cell.length_c   1.000
_cell.angle_alpha   90.00
_cell.angle_beta   90.00
_cell.angle_gamma   90.00
#
_symmetry.space_group_name_H-M   'P 1'
#
loop_
_entity.id
_entity.type
_entity.pdbx_description
1 polymer ?
#
loop_
_entity_poly.entity_id
_entity_poly.type
_entity_poly.pdbx_seq_one_letter_code
_entity_poly.pdbx_strand_id
1 'polypeptide(L)'
;MEHAILLRIIEKIVPVLEAAEVLLDIGVDGDLNSNKTLNNIPCVSKVYADLKHIGKNIRAKIAKSSMWKEYENTIMTYYNSCVYAASGRKLDENKITVSDAELEKVQIDGLVAHLSDDHSLCWDEVCWRKENPNIQLKAPHLKENTSNQREKFRQFLKECFYIPTKQSLITHIRTSYNEAFNRVKLCFQDKKIDYWKTYSTRHALAVLQYNNGLLNMLKIARSACNIPYFSETDEKNISKIAEERKKQNQRNSNDIAKRNEERGKKIQEQKTNLETFDWDKDFVPYGRNVQEKIKAKEFEPTFAKHILDFEKIQKCLA
;
A
#
# COMPACT_ATOMS: atom_id res chain seq x y z
N MET A 1 11.13 1.08 24.32
CA MET A 1 10.58 2.28 25.02
C MET A 1 9.29 2.75 24.40
N GLU A 2 9.20 2.96 23.09
CA GLU A 2 7.92 3.34 22.45
C GLU A 2 6.80 2.36 22.76
N HIS A 3 7.11 1.06 22.75
CA HIS A 3 6.20 0.00 23.17
C HIS A 3 5.73 0.09 24.63
N ALA A 4 6.63 0.44 25.56
CA ALA A 4 6.31 0.57 26.99
C ALA A 4 5.47 1.84 27.26
N ILE A 5 5.72 2.91 26.51
CA ILE A 5 4.94 4.15 26.61
C ILE A 5 3.53 3.94 26.05
N LEU A 6 3.41 3.23 24.92
CA LEU A 6 2.12 2.82 24.37
C LEU A 6 1.29 2.06 25.41
N LEU A 7 1.90 1.06 26.06
CA LEU A 7 1.26 0.32 27.15
C LEU A 7 0.80 1.23 28.29
N ARG A 8 1.66 2.14 28.77
CA ARG A 8 1.30 3.09 29.84
C ARG A 8 0.17 4.04 29.46
N ILE A 9 0.10 4.47 28.19
CA ILE A 9 -0.99 5.31 27.71
C ILE A 9 -2.28 4.48 27.68
N ILE A 10 -2.23 3.27 27.14
CA ILE A 10 -3.38 2.38 27.06
C ILE A 10 -3.92 2.05 28.46
N GLU A 11 -3.05 1.68 29.41
CA GLU A 11 -3.40 1.47 30.82
C GLU A 11 -4.19 2.64 31.44
N LYS A 12 -3.88 3.88 31.05
CA LYS A 12 -4.57 5.07 31.57
C LYS A 12 -5.92 5.33 30.92
N ILE A 13 -6.08 4.98 29.64
CA ILE A 13 -7.32 5.27 28.89
C ILE A 13 -8.32 4.12 28.94
N VAL A 14 -7.87 2.87 29.13
CA VAL A 14 -8.73 1.67 29.17
C VAL A 14 -9.92 1.85 30.12
N PRO A 15 -9.78 2.31 31.38
CA PRO A 15 -10.94 2.45 32.27
C PRO A 15 -12.00 3.42 31.74
N VAL A 16 -11.57 4.49 31.05
CA VAL A 16 -12.48 5.48 30.47
C VAL A 16 -13.19 4.89 29.25
N LEU A 17 -12.46 4.14 28.42
CA LEU A 17 -13.01 3.51 27.22
C LEU A 17 -14.00 2.39 27.55
N GLU A 18 -13.68 1.57 28.56
CA GLU A 18 -14.58 0.53 29.06
C GLU A 18 -15.86 1.12 29.65
N ALA A 19 -15.75 2.17 30.47
CA ALA A 19 -16.91 2.87 31.03
C ALA A 19 -17.80 3.51 29.95
N ALA A 20 -17.22 3.89 28.80
CA ALA A 20 -17.92 4.48 27.67
C ALA A 20 -18.34 3.45 26.60
N GLU A 21 -18.08 2.16 26.80
CA GLU A 21 -18.31 1.09 25.82
C GLU A 21 -17.66 1.35 24.44
N VAL A 22 -16.49 2.01 24.44
CA VAL A 22 -15.76 2.37 23.22
C VAL A 22 -14.65 1.36 22.94
N LEU A 23 -14.61 0.86 21.69
CA LEU A 23 -13.52 0.02 21.18
C LEU A 23 -12.55 0.83 20.31
N LEU A 24 -11.28 0.45 20.36
CA LEU A 24 -10.20 1.07 19.60
C LEU A 24 -9.83 0.26 18.36
N ASP A 25 -9.75 0.97 17.25
CA ASP A 25 -9.14 0.55 16.01
C ASP A 25 -7.79 1.27 15.85
N ILE A 26 -6.68 0.52 15.80
CA ILE A 26 -5.32 1.08 15.91
C ILE A 26 -4.52 0.82 14.64
N GLY A 27 -4.05 1.88 13.97
CA GLY A 27 -3.05 1.78 12.92
C GLY A 27 -1.63 1.80 13.48
N VAL A 28 -0.83 0.77 13.20
CA VAL A 28 0.55 0.68 13.67
C VAL A 28 1.52 0.96 12.53
N ASP A 29 2.46 1.87 12.78
CA ASP A 29 3.57 2.20 11.88
C ASP A 29 4.84 1.50 12.40
N GLY A 30 5.25 0.40 11.77
CA GLY A 30 6.45 -0.35 12.15
C GLY A 30 6.23 -1.65 12.95
N ASP A 31 7.13 -1.93 13.91
CA ASP A 31 7.47 -3.27 14.42
C ASP A 31 6.28 -4.12 14.94
N LEU A 32 6.23 -5.39 14.52
CA LEU A 32 5.20 -6.40 14.80
C LEU A 32 5.05 -6.74 16.29
N ASN A 33 6.06 -6.47 17.12
CA ASN A 33 5.99 -6.70 18.56
C ASN A 33 4.91 -5.85 19.22
N SER A 34 4.64 -4.64 18.70
CA SER A 34 3.52 -3.82 19.14
C SER A 34 2.18 -4.47 18.84
N ASN A 35 2.04 -5.14 17.69
CA ASN A 35 0.79 -5.79 17.32
C ASN A 35 0.45 -6.98 18.23
N LYS A 36 1.45 -7.78 18.64
CA LYS A 36 1.23 -8.90 19.56
C LYS A 36 0.66 -8.43 20.90
N THR A 37 1.19 -7.33 21.41
CA THR A 37 0.79 -6.78 22.70
C THR A 37 -0.57 -6.09 22.61
N LEU A 38 -0.81 -5.29 21.58
CA LEU A 38 -2.10 -4.63 21.34
C LEU A 38 -3.24 -5.64 21.15
N ASN A 39 -2.98 -6.78 20.51
CA ASN A 39 -3.97 -7.84 20.33
C ASN A 39 -4.51 -8.40 21.66
N ASN A 40 -3.74 -8.32 22.74
CA ASN A 40 -4.13 -8.85 24.04
C ASN A 40 -4.92 -7.86 24.91
N ILE A 41 -5.13 -6.63 24.42
CA ILE A 41 -5.83 -5.59 25.17
C ILE A 41 -7.33 -5.67 24.87
N PRO A 42 -8.21 -5.77 25.89
CA PRO A 42 -9.65 -5.98 25.68
C PRO A 42 -10.33 -4.88 24.86
N CYS A 43 -10.00 -3.62 25.12
CA CYS A 43 -10.61 -2.48 24.42
C CYS A 43 -10.09 -2.30 22.98
N VAL A 44 -9.16 -3.13 22.50
CA VAL A 44 -8.65 -3.07 21.12
C VAL A 44 -9.45 -4.05 20.26
N SER A 45 -10.30 -3.48 19.41
CA SER A 45 -11.12 -4.19 18.42
C SER A 45 -10.24 -4.72 17.29
N LYS A 46 -9.44 -3.83 16.67
CA LYS A 46 -8.67 -4.18 15.47
C LYS A 46 -7.34 -3.46 15.40
N VAL A 47 -6.33 -4.17 14.90
CA VAL A 47 -4.99 -3.62 14.64
C VAL A 47 -4.71 -3.62 13.14
N TYR A 48 -4.57 -2.44 12.54
CA TYR A 48 -4.23 -2.34 11.13
C TYR A 48 -2.72 -2.47 10.93
N ALA A 49 -2.32 -3.48 10.16
CA ALA A 49 -0.92 -3.81 9.94
C ALA A 49 -0.25 -2.87 8.93
N ASP A 50 1.03 -2.54 9.16
CA ASP A 50 1.85 -1.81 8.19
C ASP A 50 2.10 -2.67 6.94
N LEU A 51 1.47 -2.28 5.84
CA LEU A 51 1.58 -2.97 4.54
C LEU A 51 3.04 -3.04 4.05
N LYS A 52 3.87 -2.04 4.35
CA LYS A 52 5.28 -2.03 3.97
C LYS A 52 6.06 -3.12 4.72
N HIS A 53 5.83 -3.24 6.02
CA HIS A 53 6.43 -4.28 6.83
C HIS A 53 5.95 -5.68 6.43
N ILE A 54 4.63 -5.87 6.27
CA ILE A 54 4.07 -7.15 5.81
C ILE A 54 4.62 -7.53 4.43
N GLY A 55 4.66 -6.58 3.49
CA GLY A 55 5.22 -6.80 2.17
C GLY A 55 6.72 -7.14 2.17
N LYS A 56 7.50 -6.67 3.16
CA LYS A 56 8.89 -7.09 3.35
C LYS A 56 8.98 -8.55 3.82
N ASN A 57 8.13 -8.94 4.78
CA ASN A 57 8.12 -10.30 5.33
C ASN A 57 7.67 -11.34 4.30
N ILE A 58 6.66 -11.01 3.48
CA ILE A 58 6.22 -11.86 2.38
C ILE A 58 7.39 -12.12 1.42
N ARG A 59 8.06 -11.05 0.94
CA ARG A 59 9.22 -11.19 0.06
C ARG A 59 10.35 -12.01 0.69
N ALA A 60 10.61 -11.81 1.97
CA ALA A 60 11.62 -12.60 2.69
C ALA A 60 11.28 -14.10 2.75
N LYS A 61 10.00 -14.46 2.86
CA LYS A 61 9.54 -15.87 2.79
C LYS A 61 9.65 -16.42 1.36
N ILE A 62 9.29 -15.63 0.35
CA ILE A 62 9.42 -16.01 -1.07
C ILE A 62 10.88 -16.22 -1.46
N ALA A 63 11.77 -15.34 -1.06
CA ALA A 63 13.19 -15.44 -1.36
C ALA A 63 13.85 -16.72 -0.79
N LYS A 64 13.29 -17.27 0.30
CA LYS A 64 13.73 -18.55 0.90
C LYS A 64 13.17 -19.78 0.18
N SER A 65 12.12 -19.62 -0.61
CA SER A 65 11.56 -20.73 -1.40
C SER A 65 12.43 -20.99 -2.61
N SER A 66 12.93 -22.22 -2.75
CA SER A 66 13.62 -22.64 -3.97
C SER A 66 12.67 -22.84 -5.16
N MET A 67 11.39 -23.09 -4.90
CA MET A 67 10.39 -23.46 -5.90
C MET A 67 9.59 -22.27 -6.44
N TRP A 68 9.35 -21.25 -5.60
CA TRP A 68 8.39 -20.18 -5.89
C TRP A 68 9.02 -18.80 -6.01
N LYS A 69 10.36 -18.71 -5.97
CA LYS A 69 11.11 -17.44 -6.01
C LYS A 69 10.77 -16.60 -7.24
N GLU A 70 10.64 -17.23 -8.39
CA GLU A 70 10.35 -16.56 -9.67
C GLU A 70 8.97 -15.88 -9.68
N TYR A 71 8.05 -16.32 -8.82
CA TYR A 71 6.71 -15.77 -8.70
C TYR A 71 6.64 -14.50 -7.84
N GLU A 72 7.75 -14.04 -7.25
CA GLU A 72 7.77 -12.93 -6.29
C GLU A 72 7.01 -11.69 -6.80
N ASN A 73 7.34 -11.22 -8.00
CA ASN A 73 6.72 -10.02 -8.55
C ASN A 73 5.22 -10.20 -8.79
N THR A 74 4.82 -11.37 -9.30
CA THR A 74 3.41 -11.68 -9.59
C THR A 74 2.60 -11.77 -8.29
N ILE A 75 3.14 -12.49 -7.29
CA ILE A 75 2.55 -12.61 -5.95
C ILE A 75 2.39 -11.22 -5.32
N MET A 76 3.45 -10.41 -5.31
CA MET A 76 3.43 -9.10 -4.67
C MET A 76 2.50 -8.11 -5.38
N THR A 77 2.45 -8.15 -6.71
CA THR A 77 1.56 -7.28 -7.50
C THR A 77 0.10 -7.63 -7.20
N TYR A 78 -0.27 -8.90 -7.31
CA TYR A 78 -1.63 -9.35 -7.05
C TYR A 78 -2.04 -9.08 -5.60
N TYR A 79 -1.19 -9.44 -4.64
CA TYR A 79 -1.43 -9.19 -3.21
C TYR A 79 -1.73 -7.72 -2.93
N ASN A 80 -0.91 -6.80 -3.44
CA ASN A 80 -1.11 -5.37 -3.25
C ASN A 80 -2.41 -4.90 -3.90
N SER A 81 -2.69 -5.32 -5.13
CA SER A 81 -3.93 -4.96 -5.83
C SER A 81 -5.17 -5.38 -5.04
N CYS A 82 -5.19 -6.58 -4.47
CA CYS A 82 -6.27 -7.02 -3.58
C CYS A 82 -6.40 -6.11 -2.35
N VAL A 83 -5.30 -5.78 -1.66
CA VAL A 83 -5.35 -4.91 -0.47
C VAL A 83 -5.90 -3.52 -0.83
N TYR A 84 -5.45 -2.93 -1.94
CA TYR A 84 -5.94 -1.62 -2.38
C TYR A 84 -7.41 -1.66 -2.82
N ALA A 85 -7.82 -2.69 -3.54
CA ALA A 85 -9.22 -2.88 -3.93
C ALA A 85 -10.13 -3.03 -2.70
N ALA A 86 -9.75 -3.84 -1.72
CA ALA A 86 -10.50 -4.00 -0.48
C ALA A 86 -10.59 -2.69 0.32
N SER A 87 -9.48 -1.96 0.46
CA SER A 87 -9.48 -0.62 1.07
C SER A 87 -10.43 0.35 0.34
N GLY A 88 -10.43 0.33 -1.00
CA GLY A 88 -11.31 1.18 -1.82
C GLY A 88 -12.78 0.82 -1.63
N ARG A 89 -13.12 -0.46 -1.61
CA ARG A 89 -14.49 -0.94 -1.36
C ARG A 89 -15.02 -0.55 0.02
N LYS A 90 -14.16 -0.52 1.05
CA LYS A 90 -14.55 -0.05 2.39
C LYS A 90 -14.89 1.44 2.45
N LEU A 91 -14.39 2.24 1.50
CA LEU A 91 -14.63 3.69 1.45
C LEU A 91 -15.83 4.07 0.58
N ASP A 92 -16.29 3.17 -0.28
CA ASP A 92 -17.40 3.40 -1.19
C ASP A 92 -18.70 2.92 -0.56
N GLU A 93 -19.58 3.86 -0.20
CA GLU A 93 -20.88 3.57 0.43
C GLU A 93 -21.78 2.69 -0.46
N ASN A 94 -21.54 2.66 -1.77
CA ASN A 94 -22.32 1.86 -2.72
C ASN A 94 -21.75 0.44 -2.91
N LYS A 95 -20.59 0.12 -2.33
CA LYS A 95 -19.96 -1.21 -2.45
C LYS A 95 -20.05 -1.97 -1.14
N ILE A 96 -20.20 -3.29 -1.27
CA ILE A 96 -20.20 -4.20 -0.13
C ILE A 96 -18.82 -4.13 0.54
N THR A 97 -18.84 -3.85 1.85
CA THR A 97 -17.62 -3.87 2.66
C THR A 97 -17.08 -5.29 2.70
N VAL A 98 -15.83 -5.44 2.28
CA VAL A 98 -15.15 -6.73 2.24
C VAL A 98 -14.61 -7.08 3.63
N SER A 99 -14.83 -8.33 4.05
CA SER A 99 -14.25 -8.88 5.27
C SER A 99 -12.79 -9.33 5.08
N ASP A 100 -12.02 -9.46 6.18
CA ASP A 100 -10.64 -9.97 6.07
C ASP A 100 -10.58 -11.40 5.54
N ALA A 101 -11.57 -12.23 5.87
CA ALA A 101 -11.67 -13.61 5.38
C ALA A 101 -11.90 -13.66 3.86
N GLU A 102 -12.71 -12.76 3.32
CA GLU A 102 -12.90 -12.63 1.87
C GLU A 102 -11.63 -12.11 1.17
N LEU A 103 -10.95 -11.13 1.77
CA LEU A 103 -9.66 -10.67 1.25
C LEU A 103 -8.62 -11.80 1.24
N GLU A 104 -8.49 -12.55 2.32
CA GLU A 104 -7.58 -13.69 2.42
C GLU A 104 -7.90 -14.75 1.35
N LYS A 105 -9.18 -15.10 1.20
CA LYS A 105 -9.64 -16.05 0.19
C LYS A 105 -9.25 -15.59 -1.23
N VAL A 106 -9.46 -14.32 -1.56
CA VAL A 106 -9.11 -13.81 -2.90
C VAL A 106 -7.59 -13.73 -3.08
N GLN A 107 -6.83 -13.34 -2.05
CA GLN A 107 -5.37 -13.31 -2.11
C GLN A 107 -4.76 -14.70 -2.34
N ILE A 108 -5.36 -15.75 -1.76
CA ILE A 108 -4.84 -17.12 -1.83
C ILE A 108 -5.49 -17.88 -2.99
N ASP A 109 -6.78 -18.19 -2.90
CA ASP A 109 -7.48 -19.00 -3.90
C ASP A 109 -7.67 -18.22 -5.20
N GLY A 110 -7.91 -16.92 -5.11
CA GLY A 110 -7.99 -16.05 -6.29
C GLY A 110 -6.67 -16.00 -7.05
N LEU A 111 -5.52 -15.93 -6.37
CA LEU A 111 -4.22 -15.96 -7.04
C LEU A 111 -3.91 -17.34 -7.66
N VAL A 112 -4.20 -18.43 -6.96
CA VAL A 112 -4.02 -19.80 -7.49
C VAL A 112 -4.88 -19.99 -8.75
N ALA A 113 -6.15 -19.60 -8.71
CA ALA A 113 -7.06 -19.65 -9.85
C ALA A 113 -6.57 -18.74 -10.98
N HIS A 114 -6.21 -17.48 -10.67
CA HIS A 114 -5.74 -16.50 -11.63
C HIS A 114 -4.53 -17.01 -12.41
N LEU A 115 -3.55 -17.61 -11.73
CA LEU A 115 -2.37 -18.17 -12.38
C LEU A 115 -2.67 -19.47 -13.14
N SER A 116 -3.79 -20.12 -12.85
CA SER A 116 -4.28 -21.31 -13.54
C SER A 116 -5.20 -20.98 -14.73
N ASP A 117 -5.30 -19.70 -15.12
CA ASP A 117 -6.20 -19.18 -16.17
C ASP A 117 -7.69 -19.17 -15.80
N ASP A 118 -8.01 -19.33 -14.52
CA ASP A 118 -9.37 -19.20 -13.99
C ASP A 118 -9.53 -17.85 -13.27
N HIS A 119 -10.35 -16.98 -13.83
CA HIS A 119 -10.56 -15.62 -13.32
C HIS A 119 -11.87 -15.45 -12.54
N SER A 120 -12.60 -16.54 -12.29
CA SER A 120 -13.91 -16.52 -11.60
C SER A 120 -13.83 -15.91 -10.19
N LEU A 121 -12.73 -16.16 -9.48
CA LEU A 121 -12.49 -15.67 -8.12
C LEU A 121 -11.84 -14.28 -8.05
N CYS A 122 -11.45 -13.71 -9.19
CA CYS A 122 -10.82 -12.40 -9.20
C CYS A 122 -11.85 -11.28 -9.06
N TRP A 123 -11.45 -10.23 -8.35
CA TRP A 123 -12.14 -8.95 -8.38
C TRP A 123 -11.86 -8.20 -9.68
N ASP A 124 -12.85 -7.43 -10.14
CA ASP A 124 -12.78 -6.68 -11.40
C ASP A 124 -11.67 -5.61 -11.33
N GLU A 125 -11.48 -4.99 -10.16
CA GLU A 125 -10.39 -4.03 -9.91
C GLU A 125 -9.00 -4.66 -9.95
N VAL A 126 -8.90 -5.99 -9.79
CA VAL A 126 -7.63 -6.72 -9.70
C VAL A 126 -7.30 -7.45 -11.00
N CYS A 127 -8.30 -7.93 -11.74
CA CYS A 127 -8.09 -8.78 -12.92
C CYS A 127 -8.90 -8.30 -14.12
N TRP A 128 -8.20 -7.74 -15.10
CA TRP A 128 -8.82 -7.25 -16.34
C TRP A 128 -9.23 -8.35 -17.30
N ARG A 129 -8.70 -9.57 -17.15
CA ARG A 129 -9.05 -10.73 -17.99
C ARG A 129 -10.47 -11.22 -17.80
N LYS A 130 -11.10 -10.89 -16.68
CA LYS A 130 -12.52 -11.19 -16.44
C LYS A 130 -13.44 -10.47 -17.43
N GLU A 131 -13.08 -9.23 -17.79
CA GLU A 131 -13.76 -8.43 -18.82
C GLU A 131 -13.16 -8.64 -20.23
N ASN A 132 -11.95 -9.22 -20.32
CA ASN A 132 -11.18 -9.33 -21.55
C ASN A 132 -10.56 -10.73 -21.71
N PRO A 133 -11.35 -11.76 -22.10
CA PRO A 133 -10.90 -13.16 -22.14
C PRO A 133 -9.80 -13.43 -23.18
N ASN A 134 -9.64 -12.54 -24.16
CA ASN A 134 -8.66 -12.67 -25.24
C ASN A 134 -7.23 -12.28 -24.85
N ILE A 135 -7.04 -11.62 -23.70
CA ILE A 135 -5.70 -11.26 -23.21
C ILE A 135 -4.95 -12.54 -22.85
N GLN A 136 -3.64 -12.64 -23.01
CA GLN A 136 -2.84 -13.79 -22.55
C GLN A 136 -2.28 -13.56 -21.13
N LEU A 137 -2.25 -14.61 -20.31
CA LEU A 137 -1.71 -14.55 -18.96
C LEU A 137 -0.18 -14.55 -19.02
N LYS A 138 0.45 -13.54 -18.44
CA LYS A 138 1.91 -13.40 -18.45
C LYS A 138 2.55 -14.46 -17.55
N ALA A 139 3.68 -15.01 -17.98
CA ALA A 139 4.51 -15.85 -17.13
C ALA A 139 5.09 -15.04 -15.94
N PRO A 140 5.32 -15.68 -14.78
CA PRO A 140 5.08 -17.10 -14.48
C PRO A 140 3.60 -17.42 -14.21
N HIS A 141 3.14 -18.60 -14.66
CA HIS A 141 1.76 -19.08 -14.53
C HIS A 141 1.71 -20.57 -14.18
N LEU A 142 0.57 -21.03 -13.64
CA LEU A 142 0.35 -22.41 -13.15
C LEU A 142 -0.40 -23.32 -14.12
N LYS A 143 -0.58 -22.91 -15.38
CA LYS A 143 -1.33 -23.66 -16.42
C LYS A 143 -0.86 -25.10 -16.56
N GLU A 144 0.45 -25.29 -16.66
CA GLU A 144 1.10 -26.58 -16.89
C GLU A 144 1.35 -27.35 -15.57
N ASN A 145 1.10 -26.72 -14.43
CA ASN A 145 1.31 -27.35 -13.13
C ASN A 145 0.18 -28.31 -12.78
N THR A 146 0.56 -29.45 -12.21
CA THR A 146 -0.38 -30.46 -11.69
C THR A 146 -1.18 -29.93 -10.50
N SER A 147 -2.35 -30.53 -10.22
CA SER A 147 -3.16 -30.19 -9.05
C SER A 147 -2.38 -30.24 -7.74
N ASN A 148 -1.46 -31.19 -7.59
CA ASN A 148 -0.59 -31.31 -6.42
C ASN A 148 0.39 -30.12 -6.32
N GLN A 149 0.97 -29.66 -7.44
CA GLN A 149 1.83 -28.47 -7.43
C GLN A 149 1.04 -27.19 -7.11
N ARG A 150 -0.19 -27.07 -7.63
CA ARG A 150 -1.09 -25.95 -7.31
C ARG A 150 -1.46 -25.93 -5.82
N GLU A 151 -1.70 -27.09 -5.22
CA GLU A 151 -1.95 -27.19 -3.77
C GLU A 151 -0.71 -26.82 -2.95
N LYS A 152 0.49 -27.25 -3.36
CA LYS A 152 1.74 -26.81 -2.72
C LYS A 152 1.93 -25.30 -2.81
N PHE A 153 1.57 -24.69 -3.93
CA PHE A 153 1.59 -23.24 -4.08
C PHE A 153 0.56 -22.56 -3.17
N ARG A 154 -0.67 -23.08 -3.10
CA ARG A 154 -1.71 -22.60 -2.18
C ARG A 154 -1.24 -22.63 -0.73
N GLN A 155 -0.66 -23.74 -0.28
CA GLN A 155 -0.15 -23.89 1.08
C GLN A 155 0.98 -22.91 1.37
N PHE A 156 1.87 -22.70 0.39
CA PHE A 156 2.92 -21.68 0.48
C PHE A 156 2.34 -20.27 0.61
N LEU A 157 1.29 -19.91 -0.13
CA LEU A 157 0.63 -18.62 -0.01
C LEU A 157 -0.02 -18.43 1.37
N LYS A 158 -0.68 -19.47 1.92
CA LYS A 158 -1.23 -19.44 3.29
C LYS A 158 -0.14 -19.10 4.32
N GLU A 159 1.04 -19.70 4.18
CA GLU A 159 2.18 -19.41 5.05
C GLU A 159 2.72 -17.99 4.84
N CYS A 160 2.79 -17.52 3.59
CA CYS A 160 3.27 -16.18 3.26
C CYS A 160 2.35 -15.08 3.81
N PHE A 161 1.05 -15.20 3.54
CA PHE A 161 0.04 -14.18 3.80
C PHE A 161 -0.60 -14.28 5.19
N TYR A 162 -0.19 -15.24 6.02
CA TYR A 162 -0.69 -15.38 7.37
C TYR A 162 -0.61 -14.06 8.16
N ILE A 163 -1.77 -13.63 8.64
CA ILE A 163 -1.95 -12.48 9.51
C ILE A 163 -2.79 -12.93 10.72
N PRO A 164 -2.43 -12.54 11.96
CA PRO A 164 -3.21 -12.87 13.16
C PRO A 164 -4.65 -12.37 13.10
N THR A 165 -5.60 -13.08 13.72
CA THR A 165 -7.06 -12.82 13.65
C THR A 165 -7.51 -11.40 14.01
N LYS A 166 -6.79 -10.70 14.89
CA LYS A 166 -7.09 -9.30 15.27
C LYS A 166 -6.40 -8.26 14.39
N GLN A 167 -5.59 -8.68 13.43
CA GLN A 167 -4.96 -7.79 12.47
C GLN A 167 -5.76 -7.71 11.16
N SER A 168 -5.77 -6.52 10.56
CA SER A 168 -6.48 -6.25 9.32
C SER A 168 -5.60 -5.46 8.35
N LEU A 169 -5.74 -5.77 7.06
CA LEU A 169 -5.14 -4.99 5.98
C LEU A 169 -6.11 -3.94 5.42
N ILE A 170 -7.41 -4.11 5.68
CA ILE A 170 -8.48 -3.29 5.11
C ILE A 170 -8.65 -1.99 5.91
N THR A 171 -7.83 -0.99 5.57
CA THR A 171 -7.86 0.31 6.24
C THR A 171 -7.69 1.50 5.29
N HIS A 172 -8.26 2.63 5.69
CA HIS A 172 -7.98 3.96 5.13
C HIS A 172 -6.91 4.71 5.93
N ILE A 173 -6.61 4.24 7.14
CA ILE A 173 -5.57 4.78 8.05
C ILE A 173 -4.22 4.23 7.58
N ARG A 174 -3.72 4.71 6.44
CA ARG A 174 -2.37 4.40 5.96
C ARG A 174 -1.41 5.46 6.52
N THR A 175 -0.34 5.02 7.15
CA THR A 175 0.57 5.81 7.98
C THR A 175 1.46 6.76 7.17
N SER A 176 0.88 7.70 6.42
CA SER A 176 1.61 8.90 5.97
C SER A 176 1.66 9.96 7.07
N TYR A 177 0.63 10.03 7.93
CA TYR A 177 0.54 11.02 9.01
C TYR A 177 1.56 10.79 10.14
N ASN A 178 1.92 9.52 10.43
CA ASN A 178 2.91 9.20 11.46
C ASN A 178 4.33 9.62 11.06
N GLU A 179 4.68 9.58 9.77
CA GLU A 179 5.96 10.14 9.31
C GLU A 179 6.06 11.64 9.60
N ALA A 180 4.97 12.41 9.49
CA ALA A 180 5.00 13.84 9.79
C ALA A 180 5.27 14.10 11.28
N PHE A 181 4.59 13.39 12.19
CA PHE A 181 4.82 13.52 13.64
C PHE A 181 6.22 13.06 14.05
N ASN A 182 6.68 11.93 13.52
CA ASN A 182 8.01 11.40 13.79
C ASN A 182 9.12 12.30 13.22
N ARG A 183 8.94 12.91 12.04
CA ARG A 183 9.85 13.92 11.51
C ARG A 183 9.94 15.14 12.43
N VAL A 184 8.80 15.63 12.95
CA VAL A 184 8.76 16.78 13.87
C VAL A 184 9.55 16.49 15.16
N LYS A 185 9.39 15.30 15.76
CA LYS A 185 10.21 14.88 16.93
C LYS A 185 11.72 14.95 16.67
N LEU A 186 12.14 14.62 15.46
CA LEU A 186 13.57 14.60 15.08
C LEU A 186 14.17 16.01 14.92
N CYS A 187 13.35 17.06 14.81
CA CYS A 187 13.81 18.42 14.52
C CYS A 187 14.24 19.24 15.74
N PHE A 188 13.85 18.86 16.98
CA PHE A 188 13.99 19.78 18.13
C PHE A 188 15.32 19.71 18.89
N GLN A 189 16.08 18.64 18.73
CA GLN A 189 17.27 18.38 19.51
C GLN A 189 18.37 17.88 18.58
N ASP A 190 19.63 18.22 18.88
CA ASP A 190 20.79 17.85 18.05
C ASP A 190 20.84 16.34 17.84
N LYS A 191 21.08 15.90 16.60
CA LYS A 191 21.23 14.49 16.23
C LYS A 191 22.48 13.84 16.84
N LYS A 192 23.43 14.64 17.31
CA LYS A 192 24.64 14.19 18.03
C LYS A 192 24.35 13.75 19.46
N ILE A 193 23.21 14.16 20.03
CA ILE A 193 22.78 13.70 21.35
C ILE A 193 22.03 12.39 21.16
N ASP A 194 22.38 11.41 21.99
CA ASP A 194 21.71 10.10 22.02
C ASP A 194 20.18 10.28 22.06
N TYR A 195 19.52 9.67 21.07
CA TYR A 195 18.08 9.78 20.87
C TYR A 195 17.30 9.30 22.08
N TRP A 196 17.80 8.24 22.74
CA TRP A 196 17.18 7.68 23.94
C TRP A 196 17.08 8.71 25.07
N LYS A 197 18.19 9.40 25.35
CA LYS A 197 18.30 10.37 26.45
C LYS A 197 17.41 11.61 26.23
N THR A 198 17.06 11.91 24.99
CA THR A 198 16.27 13.09 24.61
C THR A 198 14.84 12.75 24.18
N TYR A 199 14.44 11.46 24.24
CA TYR A 199 13.15 11.01 23.73
C TYR A 199 11.97 11.73 24.39
N SER A 200 11.95 11.79 25.72
CA SER A 200 10.86 12.42 26.47
C SER A 200 10.68 13.89 26.09
N THR A 201 11.79 14.65 26.02
CA THR A 201 11.79 16.06 25.63
C THR A 201 11.35 16.25 24.18
N ARG A 202 11.90 15.47 23.25
CA ARG A 202 11.50 15.52 21.81
C ARG A 202 10.01 15.21 21.64
N HIS A 203 9.52 14.21 22.37
CA HIS A 203 8.12 13.80 22.34
C HIS A 203 7.21 14.90 22.91
N ALA A 204 7.54 15.45 24.08
CA ALA A 204 6.76 16.52 24.71
C ALA A 204 6.70 17.78 23.82
N LEU A 205 7.82 18.20 23.24
CA LEU A 205 7.85 19.35 22.32
C LEU A 205 7.04 19.10 21.04
N ALA A 206 7.06 17.88 20.50
CA ALA A 206 6.23 17.53 19.35
C ALA A 206 4.73 17.61 19.68
N VAL A 207 4.31 17.04 20.83
CA VAL A 207 2.91 17.10 21.28
C VAL A 207 2.47 18.56 21.48
N LEU A 208 3.29 19.37 22.15
CA LEU A 208 3.00 20.79 22.37
C LEU A 208 2.91 21.57 21.06
N GLN A 209 3.81 21.32 20.09
CA GLN A 209 3.75 21.99 18.81
C GLN A 209 2.49 21.61 18.03
N TYR A 210 2.09 20.33 18.03
CA TYR A 210 0.90 19.89 17.30
C TYR A 210 -0.39 20.44 17.90
N ASN A 211 -0.50 20.46 19.23
CA ASN A 211 -1.71 20.90 19.91
C ASN A 211 -1.81 22.43 19.98
N ASN A 212 -0.69 23.11 20.27
CA ASN A 212 -0.71 24.53 20.64
C ASN A 212 -0.01 25.41 19.60
N GLY A 213 0.64 24.84 18.59
CA GLY A 213 1.41 25.56 17.58
C GLY A 213 2.86 25.85 17.99
N LEU A 214 3.68 26.17 16.98
CA LEU A 214 5.13 26.38 17.13
C LEU A 214 5.48 27.50 18.13
N LEU A 215 4.80 28.66 18.04
CA LEU A 215 5.08 29.80 18.91
C LEU A 215 4.81 29.48 20.38
N ASN A 216 3.65 28.91 20.69
CA ASN A 216 3.28 28.57 22.06
C ASN A 216 4.19 27.48 22.64
N MET A 217 4.54 26.47 21.83
CA MET A 217 5.52 25.47 22.25
C MET A 217 6.86 26.12 22.62
N LEU A 218 7.37 27.04 21.81
CA LEU A 218 8.63 27.75 22.10
C LEU A 218 8.53 28.64 23.35
N LYS A 219 7.38 29.31 23.57
CA LYS A 219 7.13 30.08 24.80
C LYS A 219 7.17 29.18 26.05
N ILE A 220 6.50 28.04 25.99
CA ILE A 220 6.50 27.04 27.08
C ILE A 220 7.92 26.53 27.33
N ALA A 221 8.67 26.19 26.28
CA ALA A 221 10.05 25.71 26.41
C ALA A 221 10.98 26.76 27.04
N ARG A 222 10.87 28.04 26.66
CA ARG A 222 11.66 29.13 27.26
C ARG A 222 11.31 29.36 28.72
N SER A 223 10.01 29.37 29.04
CA SER A 223 9.53 29.49 30.41
C SER A 223 10.08 28.37 31.30
N ALA A 224 10.04 27.12 30.82
CA ALA A 224 10.59 25.96 31.55
C ALA A 224 12.12 26.07 31.80
N CYS A 225 12.84 26.77 30.93
CA CYS A 225 14.28 26.99 31.05
C CYS A 225 14.64 28.33 31.73
N ASN A 226 13.68 29.08 32.27
CA ASN A 226 13.86 30.42 32.83
C ASN A 226 14.55 31.40 31.87
N ILE A 227 14.28 31.27 30.57
CA ILE A 227 14.83 32.14 29.53
C ILE A 227 13.83 33.29 29.30
N PRO A 228 14.29 34.55 29.12
CA PRO A 228 13.41 35.69 28.87
C PRO A 228 12.40 35.45 27.75
N TYR A 229 11.23 36.09 27.84
CA TYR A 229 10.22 36.02 26.77
C TYR A 229 10.77 36.53 25.43
N PHE A 230 10.11 36.13 24.35
CA PHE A 230 10.43 36.63 23.02
C PHE A 230 10.13 38.13 22.93
N SER A 231 10.93 38.86 22.14
CA SER A 231 10.54 40.21 21.75
C SER A 231 9.33 40.16 20.82
N GLU A 232 8.60 41.26 20.70
CA GLU A 232 7.46 41.35 19.78
C GLU A 232 7.89 41.02 18.32
N THR A 233 9.09 41.43 17.93
CA THR A 233 9.68 41.13 16.63
C THR A 233 9.94 39.64 16.44
N ASP A 234 10.46 38.96 17.46
CA ASP A 234 10.69 37.51 17.43
C ASP A 234 9.37 36.74 17.29
N GLU A 235 8.33 37.14 18.03
CA GLU A 235 7.01 36.51 17.94
C GLU A 235 6.40 36.66 16.53
N LYS A 236 6.54 37.84 15.92
CA LYS A 236 6.11 38.10 14.54
C LYS A 236 6.88 37.22 13.55
N ASN A 237 8.21 37.11 13.71
CA ASN A 237 9.05 36.29 12.84
C ASN A 237 8.70 34.79 12.94
N ILE A 238 8.55 34.26 14.15
CA ILE A 238 8.19 32.85 14.40
C ILE A 238 6.79 32.56 13.83
N SER A 239 5.84 33.46 14.02
CA SER A 239 4.48 33.32 13.49
C SER A 239 4.48 33.29 11.97
N LYS A 240 5.25 34.20 11.33
CA LYS A 240 5.42 34.22 9.88
C LYS A 240 5.98 32.90 9.34
N ILE A 241 7.03 32.35 9.99
CA ILE A 241 7.60 31.05 9.62
C ILE A 241 6.55 29.92 9.75
N ALA A 242 5.76 29.93 10.83
CA ALA A 242 4.70 28.95 11.04
C ALA A 242 3.62 29.03 9.95
N GLU A 243 3.21 30.24 9.56
CA GLU A 243 2.25 30.46 8.48
C GLU A 243 2.78 30.03 7.11
N GLU A 244 4.03 30.37 6.79
CA GLU A 244 4.69 29.95 5.54
C GLU A 244 4.73 28.43 5.43
N ARG A 245 5.08 27.74 6.51
CA ARG A 245 5.05 26.27 6.57
C ARG A 245 3.64 25.72 6.39
N LYS A 246 2.63 26.32 7.02
CA LYS A 246 1.23 25.92 6.86
C LYS A 246 0.76 26.09 5.41
N LYS A 247 1.10 27.22 4.77
CA LYS A 247 0.80 27.48 3.35
C LYS A 247 1.49 26.46 2.44
N GLN A 248 2.76 26.14 2.70
CA GLN A 248 3.48 25.14 1.91
C GLN A 248 2.89 23.73 2.07
N ASN A 249 2.50 23.34 3.28
CA ASN A 249 1.84 22.06 3.52
C ASN A 249 0.51 21.95 2.76
N GLN A 250 -0.28 23.03 2.76
CA GLN A 250 -1.53 23.08 2.00
C GLN A 250 -1.27 22.94 0.50
N ARG A 251 -0.27 23.65 -0.05
CA ARG A 251 0.13 23.51 -1.45
C ARG A 251 0.54 22.08 -1.78
N ASN A 252 1.43 21.48 -0.99
CA ASN A 252 1.87 20.10 -1.20
C ASN A 252 0.70 19.10 -1.16
N SER A 253 -0.25 19.29 -0.24
CA SER A 253 -1.46 18.45 -0.16
C SER A 253 -2.31 18.58 -1.42
N ASN A 254 -2.52 19.80 -1.90
CA ASN A 254 -3.27 20.06 -3.14
C ASN A 254 -2.55 19.46 -4.35
N ASP A 255 -1.22 19.58 -4.44
CA ASP A 255 -0.42 19.03 -5.54
C ASP A 255 -0.40 17.49 -5.53
N ILE A 256 -0.44 16.86 -4.34
CA ILE A 256 -0.60 15.41 -4.21
C ILE A 256 -2.00 14.99 -4.68
N ALA A 257 -3.04 15.68 -4.24
CA ALA A 257 -4.41 15.41 -4.66
C ALA A 257 -4.56 15.53 -6.19
N LYS A 258 -4.03 16.62 -6.77
CA LYS A 258 -4.02 16.83 -8.23
C LYS A 258 -3.27 15.74 -8.97
N ARG A 259 -2.07 15.36 -8.52
CA ARG A 259 -1.32 14.26 -9.15
C ARG A 259 -2.04 12.91 -9.04
N ASN A 260 -2.73 12.66 -7.94
CA ASN A 260 -3.52 11.44 -7.77
C ASN A 260 -4.72 11.43 -8.73
N GLU A 261 -5.40 12.57 -8.89
CA GLU A 261 -6.49 12.74 -9.85
C GLU A 261 -6.00 12.58 -11.30
N GLU A 262 -4.89 13.21 -11.67
CA GLU A 262 -4.24 13.06 -12.99
C GLU A 262 -3.86 11.60 -13.27
N ARG A 263 -3.31 10.89 -12.28
CA ARG A 263 -3.02 9.45 -12.41
C ARG A 263 -4.30 8.64 -12.60
N GLY A 264 -5.36 8.96 -11.85
CA GLY A 264 -6.67 8.33 -12.02
C GLY A 264 -7.24 8.54 -13.43
N LYS A 265 -7.20 9.78 -13.94
CA LYS A 265 -7.62 10.12 -15.30
C LYS A 265 -6.78 9.39 -16.34
N LYS A 266 -5.46 9.35 -16.19
CA LYS A 266 -4.57 8.62 -17.10
C LYS A 266 -4.88 7.12 -17.16
N ILE A 267 -5.18 6.50 -16.01
CA ILE A 267 -5.59 5.10 -15.95
C ILE A 267 -6.94 4.91 -16.66
N GLN A 268 -7.88 5.83 -16.44
CA GLN A 268 -9.19 5.77 -17.10
C GLN A 268 -9.07 5.97 -18.61
N GLU A 269 -8.30 6.95 -19.07
CA GLU A 269 -8.01 7.20 -20.49
C GLU A 269 -7.29 6.01 -21.12
N GLN A 270 -6.35 5.38 -20.43
CA GLN A 270 -5.73 4.13 -20.90
C GLN A 270 -6.75 3.02 -21.05
N LYS A 271 -7.68 2.88 -20.09
CA LYS A 271 -8.78 1.90 -20.17
C LYS A 271 -9.67 2.20 -21.38
N THR A 272 -10.14 3.43 -21.53
CA THR A 272 -11.00 3.84 -22.66
C THR A 272 -10.29 3.67 -23.99
N ASN A 273 -9.03 4.10 -24.11
CA ASN A 273 -8.25 3.92 -25.33
C ASN A 273 -8.12 2.44 -25.70
N LEU A 274 -7.90 1.55 -24.72
CA LEU A 274 -7.85 0.11 -24.95
C LEU A 274 -9.21 -0.47 -25.38
N GLU A 275 -10.31 0.02 -24.81
CA GLU A 275 -11.68 -0.38 -25.15
C GLU A 275 -12.08 0.09 -26.56
N THR A 276 -11.62 1.28 -26.98
CA THR A 276 -11.94 1.86 -28.30
C THR A 276 -10.92 1.54 -29.39
N PHE A 277 -9.79 0.91 -29.06
CA PHE A 277 -8.73 0.58 -30.02
C PHE A 277 -9.21 -0.53 -30.98
N ASP A 278 -9.40 -0.19 -32.25
CA ASP A 278 -9.72 -1.16 -33.29
C ASP A 278 -8.42 -1.86 -33.69
N TRP A 279 -8.13 -2.98 -33.06
CA TRP A 279 -6.93 -3.77 -33.29
C TRP A 279 -6.72 -4.18 -34.76
N ASP A 280 -7.79 -4.22 -35.55
CA ASP A 280 -7.66 -4.54 -36.97
C ASP A 280 -7.35 -3.31 -37.80
N LYS A 281 -7.76 -2.09 -37.40
CA LYS A 281 -7.60 -0.83 -38.16
C LYS A 281 -6.47 0.09 -37.68
N ASP A 282 -6.17 0.11 -36.40
CA ASP A 282 -5.33 1.14 -35.78
C ASP A 282 -3.87 0.70 -35.58
N PHE A 283 -3.50 -0.52 -35.99
CA PHE A 283 -2.10 -0.92 -36.12
C PHE A 283 -1.41 -0.15 -37.25
N VAL A 284 -0.14 0.23 -37.02
CA VAL A 284 0.72 0.93 -37.99
C VAL A 284 0.61 0.26 -39.37
N PRO A 285 0.38 1.01 -40.48
CA PRO A 285 0.13 0.47 -41.82
C PRO A 285 1.16 -0.57 -42.31
N TYR A 286 2.39 -0.49 -41.82
CA TYR A 286 3.45 -1.48 -42.07
C TYR A 286 3.09 -2.88 -41.58
N GLY A 287 2.41 -3.02 -40.44
CA GLY A 287 2.00 -4.32 -39.88
C GLY A 287 0.96 -5.03 -40.76
N ARG A 288 -0.04 -4.30 -41.26
CA ARG A 288 -1.08 -4.85 -42.16
C ARG A 288 -0.49 -5.38 -43.47
N ASN A 289 0.32 -4.56 -44.16
CA ASN A 289 0.94 -4.96 -45.43
C ASN A 289 1.86 -6.17 -45.26
N VAL A 290 2.61 -6.24 -44.16
CA VAL A 290 3.47 -7.40 -43.86
C VAL A 290 2.63 -8.62 -43.48
N GLN A 291 1.54 -8.46 -42.74
CA GLN A 291 0.64 -9.55 -42.36
C GLN A 291 -0.12 -10.13 -43.56
N GLU A 292 -0.59 -9.28 -44.47
CA GLU A 292 -1.21 -9.72 -45.74
C GLU A 292 -0.19 -10.48 -46.58
N LYS A 293 1.06 -9.98 -46.69
CA LYS A 293 2.14 -10.67 -47.41
C LYS A 293 2.56 -11.99 -46.75
N ILE A 294 2.57 -12.09 -45.42
CA ILE A 294 2.82 -13.34 -44.70
C ILE A 294 1.68 -14.34 -44.95
N LYS A 295 0.41 -13.91 -44.83
CA LYS A 295 -0.76 -14.77 -45.10
C LYS A 295 -0.82 -15.23 -46.56
N ALA A 296 -0.43 -14.38 -47.50
CA ALA A 296 -0.32 -14.69 -48.92
C ALA A 296 0.95 -15.50 -49.29
N LYS A 297 1.83 -15.79 -48.31
CA LYS A 297 3.15 -16.42 -48.51
C LYS A 297 4.10 -15.66 -49.45
N GLU A 298 3.86 -14.37 -49.66
CA GLU A 298 4.71 -13.48 -50.45
C GLU A 298 5.97 -13.03 -49.68
N PHE A 299 5.96 -13.18 -48.35
CA PHE A 299 7.08 -12.83 -47.49
C PHE A 299 7.17 -13.78 -46.29
N GLU A 300 8.25 -14.55 -46.20
CA GLU A 300 8.55 -15.43 -45.06
C GLU A 300 9.93 -15.07 -44.50
N PRO A 301 10.03 -14.47 -43.30
CA PRO A 301 11.30 -14.16 -42.68
C PRO A 301 12.11 -15.43 -42.43
N THR A 302 13.42 -15.39 -42.67
CA THR A 302 14.30 -16.56 -42.56
C THR A 302 14.29 -17.23 -41.18
N PHE A 303 13.95 -16.47 -40.13
CA PHE A 303 13.84 -16.98 -38.76
C PHE A 303 12.45 -17.53 -38.40
N ALA A 304 11.43 -17.40 -39.26
CA ALA A 304 10.07 -17.86 -39.00
C ALA A 304 10.02 -19.35 -38.64
N LYS A 305 10.85 -20.15 -39.32
CA LYS A 305 10.99 -21.60 -39.09
C LYS A 305 11.54 -21.97 -37.71
N HIS A 306 12.11 -21.00 -37.00
CA HIS A 306 12.68 -21.19 -35.66
C HIS A 306 11.72 -20.76 -34.54
N ILE A 307 10.53 -20.24 -34.88
CA ILE A 307 9.51 -19.80 -33.91
C ILE A 307 8.28 -20.69 -34.10
N LEU A 308 8.05 -21.57 -33.13
CA LEU A 308 6.96 -22.58 -33.14
C LEU A 308 5.55 -22.00 -33.36
N ASP A 309 5.35 -20.72 -33.06
CA ASP A 309 4.07 -20.02 -33.14
C ASP A 309 4.14 -18.76 -34.01
N PHE A 310 5.04 -18.71 -35.00
CA PHE A 310 5.25 -17.51 -35.83
C PHE A 310 3.97 -16.96 -36.48
N GLU A 311 3.03 -17.83 -36.83
CA GLU A 311 1.76 -17.45 -37.46
C GLU A 311 0.69 -16.97 -36.46
N LYS A 312 0.93 -17.09 -35.14
CA LYS A 312 -0.02 -16.66 -34.10
C LYS A 312 0.21 -15.20 -33.72
N ILE A 313 -0.88 -14.42 -33.76
CA ILE A 313 -0.89 -13.01 -33.32
C ILE A 313 -0.77 -12.96 -31.79
N GLN A 314 0.38 -12.53 -31.28
CA GLN A 314 0.52 -12.12 -29.88
C GLN A 314 0.19 -10.63 -29.74
N LYS A 315 -0.93 -10.32 -29.07
CA LYS A 315 -1.20 -8.94 -28.61
C LYS A 315 -0.31 -8.66 -27.40
N CYS A 316 0.74 -7.89 -27.61
CA CYS A 316 1.61 -7.39 -26.55
C CYS A 316 1.01 -6.11 -25.96
N LEU A 317 1.00 -5.94 -24.64
CA LEU A 317 0.77 -4.64 -24.00
C LEU A 317 1.86 -4.34 -22.97
N ALA A 318 2.29 -3.08 -23.02
CA ALA A 318 3.36 -2.43 -22.27
C ALA A 318 3.13 -2.39 -20.76
#